data_AF-A0A3Q4AL86-F1
#
_entry.id   AF-A0A3Q4AL86-F1
#
_cell.length_a   1.000
_cell.length_b   1.000
_cell.length_c   1.000
_cell.angle_alpha   90.00
_cell.angle_beta   90.00
_cell.angle_gamma   90.00
#
_symmetry.space_group_name_H-M   'P 1'
#
loop_
_entity.id
_entity.type
_entity.pdbx_description
1 polymer ?
#
loop_
_entity_poly.entity_id
_entity_poly.type
_entity_poly.pdbx_seq_one_letter_code
_entity_poly.pdbx_strand_id
1 'polypeptide(L)'
;KKKPHWQTTQYSHSLANTQNCKLSSESERKVLNRLETLAHKNFTVESKNEKESYIYVFQLCGDAGGIPGAGVIQVDSKKTENKPRVIGTYNLTQVIGGSDWVELTYRNDDAYGQCSKEMSKAVIMFTCKQKTDVVSEKDKECFYLFEMASSAVCPDVQSQLSTGSIILIIGFCLLTFYLIGGFLYQRLVVGAKGMEQFPNYAFWVEVGNLTADGCDFVCRSRSREEASAYRGVSAEPLEEEPEERDDQLLPM
;
A
#
# COMPACT_ATOMS: atom_id res chain seq x y z
N LYS A 1 -40.12 -16.51 9.65
CA LYS A 1 -38.75 -16.86 9.19
C LYS A 1 -37.84 -15.65 9.45
N LYS A 2 -37.07 -15.68 10.55
CA LYS A 2 -36.21 -14.58 11.01
C LYS A 2 -34.90 -14.59 10.22
N LYS A 3 -34.51 -13.44 9.65
CA LYS A 3 -33.20 -13.21 9.02
C LYS A 3 -32.16 -12.95 10.12
N PRO A 4 -30.94 -13.49 10.04
CA PRO A 4 -29.89 -13.19 10.99
C PRO A 4 -29.39 -11.75 10.79
N HIS A 5 -29.50 -10.96 11.84
CA HIS A 5 -28.90 -9.64 11.97
C HIS A 5 -27.43 -9.87 12.33
N TRP A 6 -26.51 -9.66 11.39
CA TRP A 6 -25.10 -9.59 11.72
C TRP A 6 -24.90 -8.29 12.51
N GLN A 7 -24.62 -8.43 13.81
CA GLN A 7 -24.11 -7.34 14.62
C GLN A 7 -22.61 -7.24 14.33
N THR A 8 -22.19 -6.10 13.79
CA THR A 8 -20.78 -5.74 13.66
C THR A 8 -20.23 -5.54 15.06
N THR A 9 -19.55 -6.56 15.59
CA THR A 9 -18.93 -6.53 16.90
C THR A 9 -17.78 -5.50 16.91
N GLN A 10 -18.03 -4.37 17.55
CA GLN A 10 -17.10 -3.55 18.33
C GLN A 10 -15.59 -3.65 18.04
N TYR A 11 -15.06 -2.66 17.31
CA TYR A 11 -13.67 -2.19 17.44
C TYR A 11 -13.54 -1.20 18.61
N SER A 12 -13.82 -1.63 19.85
CA SER A 12 -13.73 -0.78 21.05
C SER A 12 -12.62 -1.20 22.02
N HIS A 13 -11.67 -2.04 21.58
CA HIS A 13 -10.60 -2.56 22.44
C HIS A 13 -9.21 -1.95 22.18
N SER A 14 -9.02 -1.11 21.16
CA SER A 14 -7.69 -0.57 20.81
C SER A 14 -7.33 0.78 21.44
N LEU A 15 -8.33 1.60 21.82
CA LEU A 15 -8.06 2.97 22.27
C LEU A 15 -7.40 3.12 23.66
N ALA A 16 -7.25 2.06 24.47
CA ALA A 16 -6.92 2.21 25.89
C ALA A 16 -5.46 2.61 26.17
N ASN A 17 -4.51 2.18 25.33
CA ASN A 17 -3.09 2.22 25.69
C ASN A 17 -2.38 3.54 25.35
N THR A 18 -2.90 4.32 24.39
CA THR A 18 -2.28 5.59 23.94
C THR A 18 -3.15 6.82 24.29
N GLN A 19 -4.18 6.63 25.10
CA GLN A 19 -5.14 7.66 25.51
C GLN A 19 -4.50 8.86 26.24
N ASN A 20 -3.41 8.60 26.98
CA ASN A 20 -2.69 9.61 27.74
C ASN A 20 -2.00 10.65 26.84
N CYS A 21 -1.63 10.28 25.60
CA CYS A 21 -1.08 11.22 24.64
C CYS A 21 -2.16 12.21 24.17
N LYS A 22 -1.91 13.49 24.41
CA LYS A 22 -2.72 14.60 23.88
C LYS A 22 -2.20 14.97 22.49
N LEU A 23 -3.07 14.80 21.50
CA LEU A 23 -2.80 15.03 20.09
C LEU A 23 -3.57 16.25 19.59
N SER A 24 -3.08 16.86 18.52
CA SER A 24 -3.71 18.06 17.93
C SER A 24 -4.76 17.70 16.88
N SER A 25 -4.68 16.52 16.26
CA SER A 25 -5.60 16.10 15.20
C SER A 25 -6.04 14.62 15.29
N GLU A 26 -7.19 14.30 14.68
CA GLU A 26 -7.70 12.93 14.60
C GLU A 26 -6.90 12.06 13.60
N SER A 27 -6.29 12.67 12.58
CA SER A 27 -5.37 11.99 11.67
C SER A 27 -4.11 11.51 12.37
N GLU A 28 -3.54 12.32 13.28
CA GLU A 28 -2.44 11.90 14.16
C GLU A 28 -2.80 10.68 15.00
N ARG A 29 -4.05 10.60 15.49
CA ARG A 29 -4.51 9.47 16.32
C ARG A 29 -4.44 8.15 15.55
N LYS A 30 -4.83 8.14 14.27
CA LYS A 30 -4.73 6.93 13.42
C LYS A 30 -3.29 6.46 13.26
N VAL A 31 -2.34 7.39 13.12
CA VAL A 31 -0.92 7.07 13.02
C VAL A 31 -0.39 6.53 14.35
N LEU A 32 -0.74 7.17 15.47
CA LEU A 32 -0.34 6.75 16.81
C LEU A 32 -0.85 5.34 17.16
N ASN A 33 -2.06 4.99 16.70
CA ASN A 33 -2.64 3.67 16.96
C ASN A 33 -1.81 2.53 16.36
N ARG A 34 -1.03 2.77 15.30
CA ARG A 34 -0.09 1.78 14.74
C ARG A 34 1.02 1.40 15.73
N LEU A 35 1.32 2.30 16.67
CA LEU A 35 2.33 2.11 17.71
C LEU A 35 1.78 1.50 19.00
N GLU A 36 0.50 1.12 19.06
CA GLU A 36 -0.14 0.57 20.28
C GLU A 36 0.60 -0.63 20.88
N THR A 37 1.21 -1.47 20.04
CA THR A 37 1.98 -2.65 20.48
C THR A 37 3.30 -2.30 21.18
N LEU A 38 3.70 -1.03 21.11
CA LEU A 38 4.87 -0.46 21.78
C LEU A 38 4.48 0.32 23.04
N ALA A 39 3.18 0.56 23.26
CA ALA A 39 2.71 1.15 24.51
C ALA A 39 3.01 0.23 25.69
N HIS A 40 3.23 0.83 26.86
CA HIS A 40 3.59 0.14 28.12
C HIS A 40 4.94 -0.59 28.11
N LYS A 41 5.78 -0.40 27.08
CA LYS A 41 7.17 -0.86 27.07
C LYS A 41 8.10 0.29 27.39
N ASN A 42 9.10 0.03 28.21
CA ASN A 42 10.17 0.98 28.51
C ASN A 42 11.33 0.71 27.58
N PHE A 43 11.73 1.73 26.83
CA PHE A 43 12.90 1.69 25.97
C PHE A 43 14.01 2.48 26.62
N THR A 44 15.16 1.85 26.82
CA THR A 44 16.32 2.47 27.46
C THR A 44 17.48 2.53 26.49
N VAL A 45 18.12 3.69 26.39
CA VAL A 45 19.33 3.90 25.59
C VAL A 45 20.43 4.41 26.50
N GLU A 46 21.55 3.69 26.53
CA GLU A 46 22.74 4.17 27.21
C GLU A 46 23.60 4.97 26.23
N SER A 47 23.93 6.20 26.63
CA SER A 47 24.89 7.06 25.95
C SER A 47 26.13 7.18 26.84
N LYS A 48 27.28 6.81 26.29
CA LYS A 48 28.57 6.82 27.01
C LYS A 48 29.51 7.80 26.33
N ASN A 49 29.72 8.94 26.99
CA ASN A 49 30.80 9.86 26.67
C ASN A 49 31.99 9.60 27.62
N GLU A 50 33.20 10.00 27.21
CA GLU A 50 34.43 9.76 27.97
C GLU A 50 34.37 10.26 29.43
N LYS A 51 33.56 11.28 29.71
CA LYS A 51 33.41 11.88 31.05
C LYS A 51 32.05 11.63 31.70
N GLU A 52 30.98 11.44 30.92
CA GLU A 52 29.59 11.37 31.40
C GLU A 52 28.85 10.16 30.80
N SER A 53 27.99 9.51 31.59
CA SER A 53 27.15 8.41 31.09
C SER A 53 25.70 8.73 31.39
N TYR A 54 24.90 8.84 30.34
CA TYR A 54 23.47 9.14 30.43
C TYR A 54 22.65 7.94 30.01
N ILE A 55 21.55 7.71 30.71
CA ILE A 55 20.54 6.71 30.36
C ILE A 55 19.28 7.47 29.98
N TYR A 56 18.86 7.31 28.73
CA TYR A 56 17.60 7.84 28.25
C TYR A 56 16.52 6.78 28.39
N VAL A 57 15.39 7.16 28.98
CA VAL A 57 14.24 6.28 29.13
C VAL A 57 13.08 6.90 28.36
N PHE A 58 12.57 6.16 27.38
CA PHE A 58 11.41 6.52 26.59
C PHE A 58 10.26 5.55 26.89
N GLN A 59 9.07 6.12 27.08
CA GLN A 59 7.83 5.38 27.20
C GLN A 59 6.75 6.02 26.32
N LEU A 60 6.09 5.21 25.49
CA LEU A 60 5.01 5.68 24.63
C LEU A 60 3.75 5.95 25.47
N CYS A 61 3.29 7.21 25.48
CA CYS A 61 2.10 7.68 26.20
C CYS A 61 2.02 7.23 27.68
N GLY A 62 3.16 7.16 28.36
CA GLY A 62 3.25 6.73 29.76
C GLY A 62 4.35 7.44 30.52
N ASP A 63 4.35 7.24 31.83
CA ASP A 63 5.23 7.93 32.79
C ASP A 63 6.64 7.33 32.79
N ALA A 64 7.49 7.85 31.92
CA ALA A 64 8.88 7.41 31.80
C ALA A 64 9.63 7.59 33.12
N GLY A 65 10.19 6.50 33.64
CA GLY A 65 10.87 6.47 34.94
C GLY A 65 9.97 6.80 36.14
N GLY A 66 8.65 6.69 36.00
CA GLY A 66 7.69 6.97 37.07
C GLY A 66 7.42 8.46 37.30
N ILE A 67 7.86 9.34 36.41
CA ILE A 67 7.56 10.78 36.49
C ILE A 67 6.25 11.05 35.75
N PRO A 68 5.20 11.54 36.45
CA PRO A 68 3.90 11.80 35.84
C PRO A 68 4.02 12.83 34.71
N GLY A 69 3.51 12.52 33.52
CA GLY A 69 3.50 13.44 32.37
C GLY A 69 4.75 13.44 31.50
N ALA A 70 5.82 12.76 31.92
CA ALA A 70 7.08 12.72 31.18
C ALA A 70 7.13 11.50 30.24
N GLY A 71 7.29 11.72 28.93
CA GLY A 71 7.42 10.65 27.94
C GLY A 71 8.86 10.25 27.64
N VAL A 72 9.81 11.19 27.83
CA VAL A 72 11.25 10.94 27.71
C VAL A 72 11.98 11.63 28.86
N ILE A 73 12.84 10.88 29.53
CA ILE A 73 13.70 11.37 30.61
C ILE A 73 15.16 11.02 30.36
N GLN A 74 16.05 11.81 30.93
CA GLN A 74 17.48 11.58 30.99
C GLN A 74 17.89 11.37 32.44
N VAL A 75 18.61 10.27 32.70
CA VAL A 75 19.17 9.93 34.01
C VAL A 75 20.68 9.92 33.90
N ASP A 76 21.36 10.63 34.80
CA ASP A 76 22.82 10.61 34.90
C ASP A 76 23.24 9.35 35.68
N SER A 77 23.93 8.42 35.02
CA SER A 77 24.34 7.13 35.60
C SER A 77 25.44 7.29 36.65
N LYS A 78 26.15 8.43 36.68
CA LYS A 78 27.32 8.65 37.55
C LYS A 78 27.03 9.51 38.78
N LYS A 79 25.86 10.15 38.89
CA LYS A 79 25.52 11.01 40.03
C LYS A 79 24.78 10.26 41.13
N THR A 80 25.17 10.50 42.38
CA THR A 80 24.57 9.90 43.58
C THR A 80 23.15 10.42 43.87
N GLU A 81 22.81 11.62 43.39
CA GLU A 81 21.43 12.13 43.38
C GLU A 81 20.80 11.86 42.01
N ASN A 82 19.99 10.81 41.94
CA ASN A 82 19.21 10.42 40.77
C ASN A 82 18.04 11.39 40.53
N LYS A 83 18.31 12.67 40.25
CA LYS A 83 17.25 13.58 39.79
C LYS A 83 17.14 13.48 38.25
N PRO A 84 16.13 12.78 37.72
CA PRO A 84 15.93 12.69 36.28
C PRO A 84 15.58 14.05 35.68
N ARG A 85 16.15 14.35 34.51
CA ARG A 85 15.80 15.52 33.70
C ARG A 85 14.72 15.14 32.69
N VAL A 86 13.62 15.88 32.67
CA VAL A 86 12.55 15.68 31.68
C VAL A 86 12.96 16.33 30.36
N ILE A 87 12.92 15.56 29.27
CA ILE A 87 13.24 16.05 27.93
C ILE A 87 11.98 16.36 27.14
N GLY A 88 10.97 15.49 27.23
CA GLY A 88 9.73 15.60 26.46
C GLY A 88 8.53 15.11 27.25
N THR A 89 7.41 15.82 27.14
CA THR A 89 6.13 15.45 27.76
C THR A 89 5.17 14.90 26.70
N TYR A 90 4.32 13.94 27.09
CA TYR A 90 3.28 13.41 26.19
C TYR A 90 1.99 14.26 26.20
N ASN A 91 1.98 15.38 26.94
CA ASN A 91 0.90 16.37 26.94
C ASN A 91 0.88 17.22 25.66
N LEU A 92 2.02 17.34 24.97
CA LEU A 92 2.16 18.03 23.71
C LEU A 92 2.79 17.07 22.70
N THR A 93 1.97 16.12 22.26
CA THR A 93 2.38 15.09 21.31
C THR A 93 2.00 15.52 19.90
N GLN A 94 2.95 15.42 18.97
CA GLN A 94 2.70 15.55 17.54
C GLN A 94 3.17 14.28 16.84
N VAL A 95 2.34 13.75 15.94
CA VAL A 95 2.62 12.48 15.24
C VAL A 95 2.49 12.66 13.75
N ILE A 96 3.53 12.30 13.00
CA ILE A 96 3.51 12.30 11.55
C ILE A 96 3.93 10.91 11.09
N GLY A 97 3.31 10.35 10.06
CA GLY A 97 3.69 9.02 9.61
C GLY A 97 3.43 8.79 8.13
N GLY A 98 4.35 8.04 7.53
CA GLY A 98 4.23 7.50 6.18
C GLY A 98 3.82 6.02 6.21
N SER A 99 4.09 5.31 5.11
CA SER A 99 3.81 3.87 4.99
C SER A 99 4.64 3.00 5.93
N ASP A 100 5.92 3.33 6.09
CA ASP A 100 6.97 2.50 6.67
C ASP A 100 7.76 3.23 7.77
N TRP A 101 7.34 4.44 8.11
CA TRP A 101 7.93 5.25 9.17
C TRP A 101 6.88 6.05 9.93
N VAL A 102 7.17 6.32 11.20
CA VAL A 102 6.38 7.21 12.06
C VAL A 102 7.35 8.10 12.83
N GLU A 103 7.11 9.40 12.82
CA GLU A 103 7.78 10.40 13.64
C GLU A 103 6.86 10.82 14.78
N LEU A 104 7.32 10.62 16.01
CA LEU A 104 6.66 11.04 17.23
C LEU A 104 7.47 12.17 17.86
N THR A 105 6.86 13.33 18.05
CA THR A 105 7.48 14.48 18.70
C THR A 105 6.82 14.72 20.06
N TYR A 106 7.62 14.74 21.12
CA TYR A 106 7.23 15.23 22.44
C TYR A 106 7.91 16.58 22.70
N ARG A 107 7.10 17.58 23.05
CA ARG A 107 7.58 18.90 23.43
C ARG A 107 7.62 19.05 24.94
N ASN A 108 8.52 19.89 25.41
CA ASN A 108 8.61 20.28 26.81
C ASN A 108 8.67 21.80 26.91
N ASP A 109 7.62 22.38 27.49
CA ASP A 109 7.47 23.82 27.68
C ASP A 109 8.23 24.32 28.93
N ASP A 110 8.51 23.41 29.87
CA ASP A 110 9.14 23.72 31.16
C ASP A 110 10.67 23.57 31.12
N ALA A 111 11.28 23.73 29.93
CA ALA A 111 12.71 23.61 29.71
C ALA A 111 13.50 24.74 30.39
N TYR A 112 13.60 24.68 31.72
CA TYR A 112 14.38 25.60 32.54
C TYR A 112 15.86 25.22 32.42
N GLY A 113 16.63 25.94 31.59
CA GLY A 113 18.06 25.70 31.40
C GLY A 113 18.67 26.37 30.17
N GLN A 114 19.86 25.90 29.76
CA GLN A 114 20.75 26.34 28.65
C GLN A 114 20.06 26.55 27.27
N CYS A 115 18.80 26.15 27.15
CA CYS A 115 17.96 26.33 25.97
C CYS A 115 17.43 27.77 25.92
N SER A 116 18.21 28.69 25.35
CA SER A 116 17.81 30.09 25.19
C SER A 116 16.58 30.17 24.27
N LYS A 117 15.40 30.45 24.86
CA LYS A 117 14.11 30.78 24.21
C LYS A 117 13.39 29.70 23.40
N GLU A 118 13.98 28.55 23.11
CA GLU A 118 13.34 27.51 22.30
C GLU A 118 12.90 26.30 23.14
N MET A 119 11.68 25.80 22.92
CA MET A 119 11.12 24.64 23.62
C MET A 119 11.95 23.40 23.29
N SER A 120 12.47 22.69 24.30
CA SER A 120 13.16 21.44 24.06
C SER A 120 12.19 20.40 23.49
N LYS A 121 12.63 19.65 22.48
CA LYS A 121 11.82 18.60 21.85
C LYS A 121 12.58 17.31 21.70
N ALA A 122 11.91 16.21 22.01
CA ALA A 122 12.35 14.86 21.70
C ALA A 122 11.59 14.36 20.48
N VAL A 123 12.33 13.94 19.46
CA VAL A 123 11.80 13.32 18.24
C VAL A 123 12.20 11.85 18.25
N ILE A 124 11.21 10.97 18.21
CA ILE A 124 11.38 9.52 18.14
C ILE A 124 10.95 9.09 16.74
N MET A 125 11.91 8.65 15.94
CA MET A 125 11.71 8.18 14.58
C MET A 125 11.63 6.66 14.58
N PHE A 126 10.43 6.12 14.33
CA PHE A 126 10.18 4.71 14.15
C PHE A 126 10.33 4.34 12.68
N THR A 127 11.12 3.30 12.38
CA THR A 127 11.32 2.76 11.04
C THR A 127 10.92 1.28 10.99
N CYS A 128 10.37 0.84 9.86
CA CYS A 128 10.04 -0.57 9.66
C CYS A 128 11.31 -1.43 9.61
N LYS A 129 11.49 -2.30 10.62
CA LYS A 129 12.41 -3.44 10.61
C LYS A 129 11.79 -4.62 11.33
N GLN A 130 12.20 -5.83 10.96
CA GLN A 130 11.69 -7.06 11.58
C GLN A 130 12.04 -7.20 13.06
N LYS A 131 13.13 -6.57 13.51
CA LYS A 131 13.58 -6.60 14.91
C LYS A 131 13.55 -5.19 15.47
N THR A 132 13.06 -5.05 16.70
CA THR A 132 13.11 -3.79 17.43
C THR A 132 14.51 -3.54 17.94
N ASP A 133 15.10 -2.41 17.54
CA ASP A 133 16.42 -1.98 18.00
C ASP A 133 16.41 -0.47 18.19
N VAL A 134 17.12 0.03 19.19
CA VAL A 134 17.23 1.47 19.46
C VAL A 134 18.59 1.94 18.98
N VAL A 135 18.58 2.73 17.91
CA VAL A 135 19.69 2.79 16.96
C VAL A 135 20.58 4.01 17.16
N SER A 136 20.10 5.13 17.67
CA SER A 136 20.98 6.28 17.88
C SER A 136 20.34 7.42 18.66
N GLU A 137 21.18 8.14 19.38
CA GLU A 137 20.92 9.48 19.91
C GLU A 137 21.71 10.49 19.08
N LYS A 138 21.06 11.53 18.55
CA LYS A 138 21.74 12.74 18.05
C LYS A 138 21.34 13.92 18.91
N ASP A 139 22.27 14.41 19.71
CA ASP A 139 22.10 15.61 20.54
C ASP A 139 22.59 16.84 19.75
N LYS A 140 21.68 17.80 19.55
CA LYS A 140 21.99 19.20 19.26
C LYS A 140 21.33 20.01 20.35
N GLU A 141 21.89 21.15 20.74
CA GLU A 141 21.34 22.00 21.82
C GLU A 141 19.80 22.04 21.80
N CYS A 142 19.18 21.30 22.73
CA CYS A 142 17.72 21.23 22.98
C CYS A 142 16.86 20.41 21.99
N PHE A 143 17.49 19.66 21.08
CA PHE A 143 16.87 18.74 20.14
C PHE A 143 17.43 17.33 20.31
N TYR A 144 16.58 16.40 20.73
CA TYR A 144 16.95 15.01 20.95
C TYR A 144 16.29 14.14 19.87
N LEU A 145 17.08 13.47 19.05
CA LEU A 145 16.59 12.54 18.05
C LEU A 145 16.92 11.10 18.44
N PHE A 146 15.89 10.27 18.58
CA PHE A 146 15.97 8.85 18.84
C PHE A 146 15.52 8.08 17.61
N GLU A 147 16.42 7.28 17.03
CA GLU A 147 16.08 6.37 15.94
C GLU A 147 15.72 5.02 16.53
N MET A 148 14.54 4.49 16.23
CA MET A 148 14.13 3.16 16.64
C MET A 148 13.54 2.37 15.49
N ALA A 149 13.85 1.07 15.47
CA ALA A 149 13.29 0.14 14.52
C ALA A 149 12.13 -0.61 15.18
N SER A 150 11.05 -0.88 14.45
CA SER A 150 9.93 -1.68 14.96
C SER A 150 9.15 -2.33 13.83
N SER A 151 8.72 -3.57 14.07
CA SER A 151 7.84 -4.30 13.14
C SER A 151 6.41 -3.76 13.16
N ALA A 152 6.01 -3.05 14.22
CA ALA A 152 4.67 -2.45 14.35
C ALA A 152 4.39 -1.35 13.31
N VAL A 153 5.45 -0.73 12.77
CA VAL A 153 5.34 0.34 11.78
C VAL A 153 5.39 -0.20 10.36
N CYS A 154 5.78 -1.46 10.19
CA CYS A 154 5.77 -2.07 8.87
C CYS A 154 4.35 -2.05 8.29
N PRO A 155 4.18 -1.68 7.02
CA PRO A 155 2.89 -1.82 6.37
C PRO A 155 2.47 -3.28 6.45
N ASP A 156 1.18 -3.55 6.71
CA ASP A 156 0.62 -4.87 6.50
C ASP A 156 0.90 -5.20 5.03
N VAL A 157 1.89 -6.05 4.81
CA VAL A 157 2.32 -6.42 3.47
C VAL A 157 1.24 -7.33 2.88
N GLN A 158 0.11 -6.74 2.50
CA GLN A 158 -0.88 -7.35 1.63
C GLN A 158 -0.35 -7.36 0.19
N SER A 159 0.91 -7.73 -0.01
CA SER A 159 1.46 -8.09 -1.32
C SER A 159 0.97 -9.50 -1.70
N GLN A 160 -0.31 -9.77 -1.48
CA GLN A 160 -0.99 -10.88 -2.11
C GLN A 160 -1.56 -10.30 -3.40
N LEU A 161 -1.00 -10.72 -4.54
CA LEU A 161 -1.64 -10.49 -5.83
C LEU A 161 -3.13 -10.81 -5.67
N SER A 162 -4.00 -9.89 -6.13
CA SER A 162 -5.44 -10.10 -6.05
C SER A 162 -5.78 -11.49 -6.58
N THR A 163 -6.60 -12.26 -5.87
CA THR A 163 -7.00 -13.61 -6.27
C THR A 163 -7.49 -13.64 -7.72
N GLY A 164 -8.14 -12.55 -8.17
CA GLY A 164 -8.53 -12.37 -9.56
C GLY A 164 -7.35 -12.33 -10.54
N SER A 165 -6.27 -11.60 -10.22
CA SER A 165 -5.06 -11.55 -11.05
C SER A 165 -4.39 -12.92 -11.18
N ILE A 166 -4.36 -13.70 -10.10
CA ILE A 166 -3.79 -15.06 -10.11
C ILE A 166 -4.60 -15.96 -11.06
N ILE A 167 -5.93 -15.93 -10.96
CA ILE A 167 -6.82 -16.72 -11.84
C ILE A 167 -6.66 -16.30 -13.32
N LEU A 168 -6.57 -14.99 -13.59
CA LEU A 168 -6.36 -14.48 -14.95
C LEU A 168 -5.04 -14.95 -15.56
N ILE A 169 -3.95 -14.92 -14.78
CA ILE A 169 -2.63 -15.39 -15.24
C ILE A 169 -2.69 -16.88 -15.58
N ILE A 170 -3.29 -17.71 -14.72
CA ILE A 170 -3.44 -19.15 -14.96
C ILE A 170 -4.28 -19.40 -16.22
N GLY A 171 -5.41 -18.72 -16.35
CA GLY A 171 -6.29 -18.83 -17.52
C GLY A 171 -5.57 -18.45 -18.82
N PHE A 172 -4.79 -17.38 -18.80
CA PHE A 172 -4.00 -16.95 -19.96
C PHE A 172 -2.95 -17.99 -20.35
N CYS A 173 -2.22 -18.57 -19.39
CA CYS A 173 -1.26 -19.64 -19.67
C CYS A 173 -1.91 -20.88 -20.30
N LEU A 174 -3.07 -21.31 -19.79
CA LEU A 174 -3.78 -22.46 -20.37
C LEU A 174 -4.27 -22.17 -21.79
N LEU A 175 -4.76 -20.96 -22.03
CA LEU A 175 -5.22 -20.50 -23.33
C LEU A 175 -4.08 -20.45 -24.35
N THR A 176 -2.89 -19.98 -23.97
CA THR A 176 -1.73 -19.97 -24.89
C THR A 176 -1.27 -21.38 -25.24
N PHE A 177 -1.18 -22.29 -24.27
CA PHE A 177 -0.86 -23.69 -24.55
C PHE A 177 -1.90 -24.37 -25.44
N TYR A 178 -3.19 -24.08 -25.23
CA TYR A 178 -4.27 -24.58 -26.07
C TYR A 178 -4.15 -24.09 -27.52
N LEU A 179 -3.95 -22.78 -27.72
CA LEU A 179 -3.81 -22.19 -29.04
C LEU A 179 -2.56 -22.70 -29.77
N ILE A 180 -1.40 -22.73 -29.11
CA ILE A 180 -0.14 -23.18 -29.71
C ILE A 180 -0.19 -24.68 -30.01
N GLY A 181 -0.60 -25.49 -29.03
CA GLY A 181 -0.67 -26.94 -29.17
C GLY A 181 -1.68 -27.36 -30.22
N GLY A 182 -2.87 -26.74 -30.21
CA GLY A 182 -3.90 -27.03 -31.19
C GLY A 182 -3.55 -26.51 -32.59
N PHE A 183 -2.88 -25.37 -32.70
CA PHE A 183 -2.34 -24.88 -33.98
C PHE A 183 -1.30 -25.84 -34.57
N LEU A 184 -0.34 -26.29 -33.76
CA LEU A 184 0.65 -27.28 -34.19
C LEU A 184 -0.01 -28.60 -34.59
N TYR A 185 -1.01 -29.06 -33.85
CA TYR A 185 -1.74 -30.28 -34.17
C TYR A 185 -2.49 -30.19 -35.51
N GLN A 186 -3.27 -29.13 -35.72
CA GLN A 186 -4.03 -28.94 -36.96
C GLN A 186 -3.12 -28.72 -38.18
N ARG A 187 -1.96 -28.07 -37.98
CA ARG A 187 -0.98 -27.84 -39.05
C ARG A 187 -0.17 -29.09 -39.41
N LEU A 188 0.30 -29.86 -38.42
CA LEU A 188 1.23 -30.98 -38.65
C LEU A 188 0.52 -32.31 -38.88
N VAL A 189 -0.62 -32.55 -38.21
CA VAL A 189 -1.33 -33.84 -38.26
C VAL A 189 -2.48 -33.80 -39.25
N VAL A 190 -3.30 -32.74 -39.23
CA VAL A 190 -4.51 -32.63 -40.06
C VAL A 190 -4.22 -31.99 -41.42
N GLY A 191 -3.14 -31.22 -41.53
CA GLY A 191 -2.73 -30.56 -42.78
C GLY A 191 -3.62 -29.38 -43.18
N ALA A 192 -4.40 -28.84 -42.25
CA ALA A 192 -5.29 -27.71 -42.50
C ALA A 192 -4.49 -26.43 -42.83
N LYS A 193 -4.99 -25.64 -43.78
CA LYS A 193 -4.38 -24.38 -44.23
C LYS A 193 -5.39 -23.23 -44.13
N GLY A 194 -4.93 -22.05 -43.71
CA GLY A 194 -5.77 -20.87 -43.56
C GLY A 194 -6.33 -20.69 -42.14
N MET A 195 -7.47 -20.02 -42.01
CA MET A 195 -8.07 -19.65 -40.72
C MET A 195 -8.58 -20.84 -39.89
N GLU A 196 -8.74 -22.01 -40.52
CA GLU A 196 -9.12 -23.26 -39.84
C GLU A 196 -7.98 -23.91 -39.05
N GLN A 197 -6.80 -23.27 -38.98
CA GLN A 197 -5.67 -23.72 -38.16
C GLN A 197 -5.82 -23.37 -36.68
N PHE A 198 -6.80 -22.52 -36.33
CA PHE A 198 -7.09 -22.19 -34.94
C PHE A 198 -8.19 -23.12 -34.40
N PRO A 199 -7.94 -23.84 -33.29
CA PRO A 199 -8.96 -24.65 -32.64
C PRO A 199 -10.19 -23.80 -32.27
N ASN A 200 -11.37 -24.24 -32.69
CA ASN A 200 -12.65 -23.55 -32.43
C ASN A 200 -12.65 -22.07 -32.87
N TYR A 201 -12.13 -21.77 -34.07
CA TYR A 201 -12.05 -20.40 -34.61
C TYR A 201 -13.37 -19.60 -34.52
N ALA A 202 -14.51 -20.21 -34.86
CA ALA A 202 -15.82 -19.55 -34.81
C ALA A 202 -16.15 -18.98 -33.41
N PHE A 203 -15.83 -19.75 -32.36
CA PHE A 203 -16.01 -19.30 -30.98
C PHE A 203 -15.14 -18.08 -30.65
N TRP A 204 -13.87 -18.06 -31.09
CA TRP A 204 -12.97 -16.93 -30.83
C TRP A 204 -13.38 -15.66 -31.55
N VAL A 205 -13.94 -15.78 -32.75
CA VAL A 205 -14.52 -14.64 -33.48
C VAL A 205 -15.71 -14.06 -32.73
N GLU A 206 -16.61 -14.92 -32.23
CA GLU A 206 -17.75 -14.47 -31.42
C GLU A 206 -17.32 -13.78 -30.12
N VAL A 207 -16.33 -14.33 -29.42
CA VAL A 207 -15.76 -13.71 -28.21
C VAL A 207 -15.11 -12.36 -28.53
N GLY A 208 -14.40 -12.25 -29.65
CA GLY A 208 -13.79 -10.99 -30.10
C GLY A 208 -14.82 -9.91 -30.42
N ASN A 209 -15.89 -10.28 -31.12
CA ASN A 209 -17.01 -9.38 -31.40
C ASN A 209 -17.69 -8.90 -30.11
N LEU A 210 -17.96 -9.81 -29.17
CA LEU A 210 -18.58 -9.46 -27.89
C LEU A 210 -17.68 -8.55 -27.04
N THR A 211 -16.36 -8.74 -27.13
CA THR A 211 -15.38 -7.89 -26.44
C THR A 211 -15.33 -6.49 -27.05
N ALA A 212 -15.42 -6.38 -28.38
CA ALA A 212 -15.51 -5.10 -29.07
C ALA A 212 -16.79 -4.34 -28.68
N ASP A 213 -17.92 -5.03 -28.62
CA ASP A 213 -19.20 -4.45 -28.15
C ASP A 213 -19.12 -3.99 -26.69
N GLY A 214 -18.46 -4.78 -25.82
CA GLY A 214 -18.22 -4.40 -24.42
C GLY A 214 -17.31 -3.17 -24.28
N CYS A 215 -16.28 -3.07 -25.11
CA CYS A 215 -15.39 -1.90 -25.14
C CYS A 215 -16.11 -0.65 -25.65
N ASP A 216 -16.93 -0.77 -26.70
CA ASP A 216 -17.76 0.34 -27.20
C ASP A 216 -18.75 0.81 -26.12
N PHE A 217 -19.38 -0.11 -25.39
CA PHE A 217 -20.29 0.22 -24.28
C PHE A 217 -19.59 0.95 -23.11
N VAL A 218 -18.37 0.54 -22.75
CA VAL A 218 -17.66 1.10 -21.59
C VAL A 218 -16.90 2.40 -21.95
N CYS A 219 -16.25 2.44 -23.10
CA CYS A 219 -15.39 3.55 -23.50
C CYS A 219 -16.13 4.65 -24.26
N ARG A 220 -17.33 4.37 -24.80
CA ARG A 220 -18.10 5.33 -25.60
C ARG A 220 -19.34 5.78 -24.81
N SER A 221 -19.14 6.79 -23.97
CA SER A 221 -20.21 7.48 -23.25
C SER A 221 -21.00 8.46 -24.14
N ARG A 222 -21.43 8.05 -25.34
CA ARG A 222 -22.31 8.86 -26.20
C ARG A 222 -23.63 8.17 -26.41
N SER A 223 -24.71 8.95 -26.35
CA SER A 223 -26.08 8.49 -26.61
C SER A 223 -26.13 7.76 -27.94
N ARG A 224 -26.78 6.60 -27.94
CA ARG A 224 -27.02 5.75 -29.10
C ARG A 224 -27.98 6.42 -30.09
N GLU A 225 -27.56 7.53 -30.68
CA GLU A 225 -28.21 8.25 -31.77
C GLU A 225 -27.14 8.66 -32.78
N GLU A 226 -26.49 7.69 -33.38
CA GLU A 226 -26.06 7.77 -34.77
C GLU A 226 -25.81 6.33 -35.21
N ALA A 227 -26.75 5.80 -35.98
CA ALA A 227 -26.56 4.54 -36.67
C ALA A 227 -25.29 4.65 -37.52
N SER A 228 -24.39 3.68 -37.39
CA SER A 228 -23.23 3.57 -38.28
C SER A 228 -23.70 3.62 -39.74
N ALA A 229 -23.30 4.63 -40.49
CA ALA A 229 -23.71 4.87 -41.87
C ALA A 229 -23.24 3.79 -42.89
N TYR A 230 -22.68 2.67 -42.43
CA TYR A 230 -22.13 1.60 -43.28
C TYR A 230 -22.63 0.19 -42.91
N ARG A 231 -23.90 0.07 -42.52
CA ARG A 231 -24.59 -1.23 -42.61
C ARG A 231 -25.57 -1.18 -43.77
N GLY A 232 -25.05 -1.38 -44.98
CA GLY A 232 -25.84 -1.24 -46.20
C GLY A 232 -25.09 -1.63 -47.46
N VAL A 233 -24.35 -2.75 -47.44
CA VAL A 233 -24.12 -3.53 -48.66
C VAL A 233 -24.38 -4.98 -48.28
N SER A 234 -25.64 -5.36 -48.32
CA SER A 234 -26.02 -6.75 -48.59
C SER A 234 -25.25 -7.20 -49.84
N ALA A 235 -24.66 -8.38 -49.80
CA ALA A 235 -24.14 -9.02 -50.99
C ALA A 235 -25.28 -9.14 -52.01
N GLU A 236 -25.28 -8.25 -53.01
CA GLU A 236 -26.02 -8.52 -54.24
C GLU A 236 -25.49 -9.83 -54.81
N PRO A 237 -26.36 -10.74 -55.27
CA PRO A 237 -25.89 -11.86 -56.08
C PRO A 237 -25.19 -11.26 -57.29
N LEU A 238 -23.92 -11.64 -57.50
CA LEU A 238 -23.20 -11.37 -58.73
C LEU A 238 -24.11 -11.78 -59.90
N GLU A 239 -24.68 -10.80 -60.61
CA GLU A 239 -25.16 -11.04 -61.98
C GLU A 239 -23.94 -11.54 -62.76
N GLU A 240 -24.07 -12.75 -63.32
CA GLU A 240 -23.08 -13.34 -64.21
C GLU A 240 -22.90 -12.39 -65.40
N GLU A 241 -21.73 -11.74 -65.50
CA GLU A 241 -21.34 -11.10 -66.76
C GLU A 241 -21.22 -12.19 -67.83
N PRO A 242 -21.88 -12.06 -68.99
CA PRO A 242 -21.67 -12.98 -70.09
C PRO A 242 -20.25 -12.79 -70.62
N GLU A 243 -19.49 -13.88 -70.68
CA GLU A 243 -18.17 -13.96 -71.30
C GLU A 243 -18.17 -13.30 -72.69
N GLU A 244 -17.53 -12.14 -72.85
CA GLU A 244 -17.06 -11.68 -74.16
C GLU A 244 -15.94 -12.61 -74.61
N ARG A 245 -16.36 -13.70 -75.25
CA ARG A 245 -15.50 -14.65 -75.95
C ARG A 245 -15.02 -13.98 -77.24
N ASP A 246 -13.73 -13.66 -77.23
CA ASP A 246 -12.97 -13.01 -78.30
C ASP A 246 -12.78 -13.97 -79.50
N ASP A 247 -13.86 -14.16 -80.29
CA ASP A 247 -13.87 -14.98 -81.50
C ASP A 247 -13.69 -14.11 -82.76
N GLN A 248 -12.53 -13.46 -82.90
CA GLN A 248 -12.12 -12.85 -84.17
C GLN A 248 -10.76 -13.40 -84.64
N LEU A 249 -10.69 -14.72 -84.79
CA LEU A 249 -9.72 -15.36 -85.69
C LEU A 249 -10.34 -15.53 -87.08
N LEU A 250 -9.66 -14.89 -88.03
CA LEU A 250 -9.72 -14.99 -89.50
C LEU A 250 -10.37 -16.26 -90.07
N PRO A 251 -11.23 -16.13 -91.09
CA PRO A 251 -11.34 -17.09 -92.17
C PRO A 251 -10.58 -16.62 -93.42
N MET A 252 -9.69 -17.51 -93.89
CA MET A 252 -9.09 -17.72 -95.23
C MET A 252 -8.93 -16.53 -96.19
#